data_AF-C6WHQ1-F1
#
_entry.id   AF-C6WHQ1-F1
#
_cell.length_a   1.000
_cell.length_b   1.000
_cell.length_c   1.000
_cell.angle_alpha   90.00
_cell.angle_beta   90.00
_cell.angle_gamma   90.00
#
_symmetry.space_group_name_H-M   'P 1'
#
loop_
_entity.id
_entity.type
_entity.pdbx_description
1 polymer ?
#
loop_
_entity_poly.entity_id
_entity_poly.type
_entity_poly.pdbx_seq_one_letter_code
_entity_poly.pdbx_strand_id
1 'polypeptide(L)'
;MSDPAARRAVEAVWRIEASRLIAGLAAFTRDLGLAEELAQDALVAALERWPSTGIPDNPGAWLTTTARNRAVDLARRRGNHDRKLAELGRDLDEHAPEHDPDDDLLGLVFTACHPVLSPDARVALTLRVVGGLTTEEIASAFLVPEPTVAQRIVRAKKALAKAGARFETPPDEQRAERLGSVLGVLYLIFNEGYSATGGEHLVRPDLCVTALRLGRVLVSLVPREPEAHGLLALMELQASRIRARTTPDGAPVRLLDQDRSRWDRLLITRGLAGLERAERLGGGPYTAQAAIAACHARAATAEDTDWVRVVGLYELLALRVPSPVIALNHAVACGMAFGPEVGLELVDELLGEKALADYHLLPSARGDLLARLGRTGEARAEFERAAALTRNGRERAQLLARAQECGSGARPRTAAEDRG
;
A
#
# COMPACT_ATOMS: atom_id res chain seq x y z
N MET A 1 -12.44 -36.58 -7.18
CA MET A 1 -11.26 -35.90 -7.74
C MET A 1 -11.48 -34.41 -7.56
N SER A 2 -10.67 -33.76 -6.71
CA SER A 2 -10.77 -32.30 -6.45
C SER A 2 -10.54 -31.57 -7.77
N ASP A 3 -11.51 -30.78 -8.22
CA ASP A 3 -11.39 -29.97 -9.44
C ASP A 3 -10.36 -28.85 -9.18
N PRO A 4 -9.21 -28.83 -9.89
CA PRO A 4 -8.22 -27.77 -9.77
C PRO A 4 -8.79 -26.37 -10.05
N ALA A 5 -9.88 -26.28 -10.82
CA ALA A 5 -10.56 -25.02 -11.08
C ALA A 5 -11.33 -24.51 -9.85
N ALA A 6 -12.04 -25.39 -9.14
CA ALA A 6 -12.73 -25.03 -7.90
C ALA A 6 -11.75 -24.55 -6.82
N ARG A 7 -10.59 -25.20 -6.68
CA ARG A 7 -9.55 -24.78 -5.73
C ARG A 7 -8.98 -23.39 -6.06
N ARG A 8 -8.68 -23.13 -7.34
CA ARG A 8 -8.24 -21.79 -7.79
C ARG A 8 -9.32 -20.73 -7.56
N ALA A 9 -10.58 -21.06 -7.77
CA ALA A 9 -11.69 -20.15 -7.51
C ALA A 9 -11.83 -19.83 -6.02
N VAL A 10 -11.69 -20.83 -5.14
CA VAL A 10 -11.65 -20.62 -3.69
C VAL A 10 -10.50 -19.70 -3.30
N GLU A 11 -9.29 -19.94 -3.83
CA GLU A 11 -8.12 -19.08 -3.56
C GLU A 11 -8.34 -17.64 -4.04
N ALA A 12 -8.93 -17.45 -5.22
CA ALA A 12 -9.24 -16.13 -5.76
C ALA A 12 -10.30 -15.39 -4.92
N VAL A 13 -11.40 -16.06 -4.57
CA VAL A 13 -12.43 -15.49 -3.69
C VAL A 13 -11.84 -15.16 -2.32
N TRP A 14 -11.05 -16.07 -1.74
CA TRP A 14 -10.45 -15.86 -0.43
C TRP A 14 -9.53 -14.63 -0.42
N ARG A 15 -8.73 -14.44 -1.48
CA ARG A 15 -7.86 -13.26 -1.60
C ARG A 15 -8.66 -11.94 -1.63
N ILE A 16 -9.89 -11.96 -2.14
CA ILE A 16 -10.77 -10.79 -2.24
C ILE A 16 -11.58 -10.56 -0.95
N GLU A 17 -12.11 -11.63 -0.36
CA GLU A 17 -13.14 -11.55 0.68
C GLU A 17 -12.61 -11.73 2.11
N ALA A 18 -11.41 -12.30 2.30
CA ALA A 18 -10.93 -12.70 3.62
C ALA A 18 -10.85 -11.53 4.62
N SER A 19 -10.31 -10.37 4.21
CA SER A 19 -10.14 -9.22 5.10
C SER A 19 -11.48 -8.66 5.55
N ARG A 20 -12.47 -8.59 4.65
CA ARG A 20 -13.84 -8.15 4.94
C ARG A 20 -14.58 -9.13 5.83
N LEU A 21 -14.46 -10.43 5.55
CA LEU A 21 -15.03 -11.48 6.38
C LEU A 21 -14.46 -11.42 7.81
N ILE A 22 -13.14 -11.32 7.95
CA ILE A 22 -12.47 -11.23 9.26
C ILE A 22 -12.87 -9.95 9.98
N ALA A 23 -12.98 -8.82 9.28
CA ALA A 23 -13.41 -7.55 9.89
C ALA A 23 -14.84 -7.65 10.45
N GLY A 24 -15.80 -8.13 9.65
CA GLY A 24 -17.19 -8.31 10.10
C GLY A 24 -17.33 -9.34 11.22
N LEU A 25 -16.55 -10.43 11.17
CA LEU A 25 -16.50 -11.41 12.26
C LEU A 25 -15.88 -10.83 13.53
N ALA A 26 -14.83 -10.01 13.43
CA ALA A 26 -14.19 -9.38 14.58
C ALA A 26 -15.10 -8.33 15.23
N ALA A 27 -15.87 -7.57 14.44
CA ALA A 27 -16.91 -6.67 14.94
C ALA A 27 -17.98 -7.45 15.73
N PHE A 28 -18.38 -8.61 15.20
CA PHE A 28 -19.36 -9.50 15.82
C PHE A 28 -18.85 -10.20 17.09
N THR A 29 -17.68 -10.85 17.03
CA THR A 29 -17.13 -11.65 18.14
C THR A 29 -16.41 -10.81 19.19
N ARG A 30 -15.96 -9.61 18.82
CA ARG A 30 -15.03 -8.75 19.58
C ARG A 30 -13.69 -9.41 19.89
N ASP A 31 -13.34 -10.45 19.14
CA ASP A 31 -12.08 -11.17 19.27
C ASP A 31 -11.57 -11.50 17.87
N LEU A 32 -10.47 -10.83 17.48
CA LEU A 32 -9.84 -11.02 16.18
C LEU A 32 -9.22 -12.41 16.01
N GLY A 33 -8.71 -13.02 17.08
CA GLY A 33 -8.18 -14.38 16.99
C GLY A 33 -9.30 -15.37 16.68
N LEU A 34 -10.42 -15.24 17.40
CA LEU A 34 -11.61 -16.04 17.13
C LEU A 34 -12.20 -15.78 15.75
N ALA A 35 -12.21 -14.52 15.29
CA ALA A 35 -12.68 -14.17 13.95
C ALA A 35 -11.88 -14.85 12.85
N GLU A 36 -10.55 -14.91 12.97
CA GLU A 36 -9.69 -15.62 12.02
C GLU A 36 -9.92 -17.13 12.03
N GLU A 37 -10.09 -17.74 13.20
CA GLU A 37 -10.41 -19.17 13.32
C GLU A 37 -11.72 -19.50 12.60
N LEU A 38 -12.76 -18.71 12.83
CA LEU A 38 -14.07 -18.88 12.18
C LEU A 38 -14.01 -18.67 10.67
N ALA A 39 -13.21 -17.70 10.22
CA ALA A 39 -13.00 -17.46 8.80
C ALA A 39 -12.26 -18.64 8.14
N GLN A 40 -11.25 -19.21 8.82
CA GLN A 40 -10.54 -20.40 8.35
C GLN A 40 -11.45 -21.63 8.27
N ASP A 41 -12.33 -21.83 9.25
CA ASP A 41 -13.34 -22.91 9.21
C ASP A 41 -14.28 -22.76 8.01
N ALA A 42 -14.70 -21.52 7.68
CA ALA A 42 -15.51 -21.25 6.50
C ALA A 42 -14.75 -21.51 5.19
N LEU A 43 -13.44 -21.19 5.13
CA LEU A 43 -12.58 -21.53 4.00
C LEU A 43 -12.46 -23.05 3.81
N VAL A 44 -12.25 -23.80 4.90
CA VAL A 44 -12.19 -25.27 4.85
C VAL A 44 -13.51 -25.82 4.32
N ALA A 45 -14.64 -25.32 4.80
CA ALA A 45 -15.96 -25.74 4.30
C ALA A 45 -16.16 -25.41 2.81
N ALA A 46 -15.64 -24.28 2.31
CA ALA A 46 -15.67 -23.96 0.88
C ALA A 46 -14.84 -24.95 0.06
N LEU A 47 -13.62 -25.26 0.51
CA LEU A 47 -12.71 -26.23 -0.13
C LEU A 47 -13.31 -27.65 -0.19
N GLU A 48 -14.09 -28.03 0.81
CA GLU A 48 -14.77 -29.33 0.85
C GLU A 48 -16.03 -29.36 -0.04
N ARG A 49 -16.83 -28.28 -0.04
CA ARG A 49 -18.18 -28.31 -0.62
C ARG A 49 -18.22 -27.86 -2.08
N TRP A 50 -17.55 -26.76 -2.43
CA TRP A 50 -17.64 -26.17 -3.78
C TRP A 50 -17.19 -27.09 -4.91
N PRO A 51 -16.18 -27.98 -4.75
CA PRO A 51 -15.84 -28.94 -5.79
C PRO A 51 -16.98 -29.89 -6.18
N SER A 52 -17.94 -30.11 -5.28
CA SER A 52 -19.09 -31.00 -5.51
C SER A 52 -20.39 -30.26 -5.85
N THR A 53 -20.58 -29.05 -5.31
CA THR A 53 -21.83 -28.28 -5.46
C THR A 53 -21.74 -27.15 -6.48
N GLY A 54 -20.54 -26.88 -7.00
CA GLY A 54 -20.26 -25.64 -7.72
C GLY A 54 -19.99 -24.46 -6.78
N ILE A 55 -19.46 -23.39 -7.36
CA ILE A 55 -19.19 -22.12 -6.67
C ILE A 55 -20.52 -21.36 -6.57
N PRO A 56 -20.91 -20.86 -5.37
CA PRO A 56 -22.12 -20.06 -5.22
C PRO A 56 -22.10 -18.76 -6.04
N ASP A 57 -23.26 -18.24 -6.43
CA ASP A 57 -23.37 -16.95 -7.16
C ASP A 57 -22.83 -15.76 -6.36
N ASN A 58 -22.95 -15.82 -5.02
CA ASN A 58 -22.32 -14.87 -4.10
C ASN A 58 -21.42 -15.63 -3.10
N PRO A 59 -20.15 -15.87 -3.46
CA PRO A 59 -19.20 -16.59 -2.61
C PRO A 59 -18.93 -15.90 -1.27
N GLY A 60 -18.85 -14.56 -1.26
CA GLY A 60 -18.57 -13.78 -0.04
C GLY A 60 -19.71 -13.88 0.98
N ALA A 61 -20.97 -13.77 0.53
CA ALA A 61 -22.12 -13.98 1.39
C ALA A 61 -22.15 -15.42 1.94
N TRP A 62 -21.85 -16.42 1.11
CA TRP A 62 -21.80 -17.82 1.54
C TRP A 62 -20.75 -18.06 2.63
N LEU A 63 -19.54 -17.50 2.47
CA LEU A 63 -18.47 -17.58 3.47
C LEU A 63 -18.89 -16.91 4.78
N THR A 64 -19.52 -15.73 4.69
CA THR A 64 -20.02 -14.97 5.84
C THR A 64 -21.07 -15.77 6.62
N THR A 65 -22.09 -16.30 5.94
CA THR A 65 -23.12 -17.13 6.55
C THR A 65 -22.52 -18.38 7.19
N THR A 66 -21.57 -19.03 6.50
CA THR A 66 -20.92 -20.25 7.02
C THR A 66 -20.14 -19.95 8.30
N ALA A 67 -19.32 -18.88 8.32
CA ALA A 67 -18.55 -18.49 9.49
C ALA A 67 -19.46 -18.09 10.67
N ARG A 68 -20.54 -17.34 10.41
CA ARG A 68 -21.52 -16.95 11.45
C ARG A 68 -22.21 -18.18 12.07
N ASN A 69 -22.63 -19.14 11.25
CA ASN A 69 -23.20 -20.40 11.75
C ASN A 69 -22.22 -21.15 12.65
N ARG A 70 -20.92 -21.15 12.31
CA ARG A 70 -19.89 -21.75 13.17
C ARG A 70 -19.68 -21.01 14.47
N ALA A 71 -19.75 -19.68 14.46
CA ALA A 71 -19.68 -18.86 15.66
C ALA A 71 -20.82 -19.22 16.64
N VAL A 72 -22.04 -19.36 16.12
CA VAL A 72 -23.21 -19.78 16.89
C VAL A 72 -23.05 -21.21 17.43
N ASP A 73 -22.59 -22.15 16.60
CA ASP A 73 -22.33 -23.54 17.02
C ASP A 73 -21.28 -23.61 18.13
N LEU A 74 -20.23 -22.80 18.05
CA LEU A 74 -19.18 -22.73 19.06
C LEU A 74 -19.72 -22.14 20.37
N ALA A 75 -20.51 -21.07 20.31
CA ALA A 75 -21.15 -20.46 21.47
C ALA A 75 -22.11 -21.45 22.18
N ARG A 76 -22.87 -22.24 21.40
CA ARG A 76 -23.73 -23.31 21.94
C ARG A 76 -22.92 -24.40 22.64
N ARG A 77 -21.80 -24.83 22.05
CA ARG A 77 -20.93 -25.88 22.61
C ARG A 77 -20.19 -25.45 23.89
N ARG A 78 -19.83 -24.17 24.01
CA ARG A 78 -19.12 -23.64 25.19
C ARG A 78 -20.00 -23.47 26.43
N GLY A 79 -21.33 -23.69 26.33
CA GLY A 79 -22.22 -23.91 27.47
C GLY A 79 -22.22 -22.80 28.53
N ASN A 80 -23.14 -21.84 28.42
CA ASN A 80 -23.55 -20.89 29.49
C ASN A 80 -22.57 -19.79 29.96
N HIS A 81 -21.35 -19.61 29.42
CA HIS A 81 -20.53 -18.42 29.73
C HIS A 81 -20.60 -17.28 28.69
N ASP A 82 -20.95 -17.56 27.43
CA ASP A 82 -21.11 -16.54 26.38
C ASP A 82 -22.57 -16.43 25.90
N ARG A 83 -23.52 -16.33 26.83
CA ARG A 83 -24.96 -16.14 26.51
C ARG A 83 -25.18 -14.97 25.53
N LYS A 84 -24.30 -13.97 25.61
CA LYS A 84 -24.29 -12.76 24.78
C LYS A 84 -23.97 -13.02 23.30
N LEU A 85 -23.07 -13.96 22.97
CA LEU A 85 -22.80 -14.33 21.57
C LEU A 85 -23.95 -15.15 20.97
N ALA A 86 -24.59 -16.00 21.79
CA ALA A 86 -25.76 -16.77 21.37
C ALA A 86 -27.03 -15.91 21.21
N GLU A 87 -27.19 -14.87 22.04
CA GLU A 87 -28.24 -13.85 21.92
C GLU A 87 -27.99 -12.94 20.70
N LEU A 88 -26.77 -12.42 20.52
CA LEU A 88 -26.37 -11.64 19.33
C LEU A 88 -26.54 -12.44 18.02
N GLY A 89 -26.25 -13.74 18.02
CA GLY A 89 -26.47 -14.60 16.86
C GLY A 89 -27.94 -14.81 16.49
N ARG A 90 -28.89 -14.67 17.44
CA ARG A 90 -30.33 -14.69 17.15
C ARG A 90 -30.88 -13.33 16.73
N ASP A 91 -30.44 -12.26 17.40
CA ASP A 91 -30.87 -10.89 17.08
C ASP A 91 -30.43 -10.46 15.66
N LEU A 92 -29.30 -11.01 15.16
CA LEU A 92 -28.79 -10.73 13.81
C LEU A 92 -29.48 -11.52 12.70
N ASP A 93 -30.09 -12.68 12.97
CA ASP A 93 -30.93 -13.38 11.99
C ASP A 93 -32.25 -12.61 11.76
N GLU A 94 -32.69 -11.81 12.74
CA GLU A 94 -33.90 -10.96 12.65
C GLU A 94 -33.60 -9.51 12.25
N HIS A 95 -32.43 -8.96 12.59
CA HIS A 95 -32.03 -7.57 12.34
C HIS A 95 -30.54 -7.46 12.01
N ALA A 96 -30.04 -8.10 10.95
CA ALA A 96 -28.71 -7.79 10.45
C ALA A 96 -28.69 -6.31 10.03
N PRO A 97 -28.01 -5.40 10.75
CA PRO A 97 -27.87 -4.06 10.24
C PRO A 97 -27.11 -4.17 8.91
N GLU A 98 -27.55 -3.44 7.89
CA GLU A 98 -26.78 -3.21 6.67
C GLU A 98 -25.50 -2.44 7.03
N HIS A 99 -24.52 -3.12 7.64
CA HIS A 99 -23.17 -2.58 7.81
C HIS A 99 -22.46 -2.65 6.47
N ASP A 100 -21.89 -1.52 6.03
CA ASP A 100 -21.00 -1.50 4.88
C ASP A 100 -19.73 -2.30 5.25
N PRO A 101 -19.38 -3.36 4.50
CA PRO A 101 -18.15 -4.13 4.75
C PRO A 101 -16.89 -3.26 4.78
N ASP A 102 -16.88 -2.12 4.09
CA ASP A 102 -15.74 -1.19 4.11
C ASP A 102 -15.70 -0.37 5.43
N ASP A 103 -16.83 -0.16 6.12
CA ASP A 103 -16.87 0.45 7.46
C ASP A 103 -16.32 -0.51 8.52
N ASP A 104 -16.67 -1.80 8.45
CA ASP A 104 -16.13 -2.84 9.33
C ASP A 104 -14.60 -2.94 9.15
N LEU A 105 -14.15 -2.93 7.89
CA LEU A 105 -12.72 -2.99 7.57
C LEU A 105 -11.98 -1.74 8.05
N LEU A 106 -12.58 -0.54 7.94
CA LEU A 106 -12.01 0.68 8.50
C LEU A 106 -11.98 0.63 10.04
N GLY A 107 -13.04 0.10 10.68
CA GLY A 107 -13.08 -0.16 12.11
C GLY A 107 -11.92 -1.04 12.56
N LEU A 108 -11.66 -2.14 11.83
CA LEU A 108 -10.51 -3.01 12.07
C LEU A 108 -9.17 -2.26 11.91
N VAL A 109 -9.01 -1.37 10.93
CA VAL A 109 -7.81 -0.53 10.79
C VAL A 109 -7.64 0.38 12.02
N PHE A 110 -8.72 1.02 12.50
CA PHE A 110 -8.67 1.85 13.72
C PHE A 110 -8.33 1.03 14.97
N THR A 111 -8.80 -0.21 15.06
CA THR A 111 -8.46 -1.12 16.17
C THR A 111 -7.01 -1.59 16.07
N ALA A 112 -6.53 -1.91 14.86
CA ALA A 112 -5.13 -2.26 14.65
C ALA A 112 -4.18 -1.07 14.90
N CYS A 113 -4.68 0.17 14.81
CA CYS A 113 -3.96 1.40 15.16
C CYS A 113 -4.12 1.83 16.63
N HIS A 114 -4.63 0.97 17.52
CA HIS A 114 -4.85 1.31 18.93
C HIS A 114 -3.54 1.71 19.65
N PRO A 115 -3.57 2.74 20.52
CA PRO A 115 -2.37 3.24 21.22
C PRO A 115 -1.66 2.21 22.13
N VAL A 116 -2.34 1.11 22.47
CA VAL A 116 -1.78 0.02 23.30
C VAL A 116 -0.72 -0.80 22.54
N LEU A 117 -0.73 -0.70 21.22
CA LEU A 117 0.20 -1.38 20.34
C LEU A 117 1.39 -0.46 20.03
N SER A 118 2.59 -1.03 19.96
CA SER A 118 3.76 -0.33 19.43
C SER A 118 3.59 -0.03 17.93
N PRO A 119 4.29 0.98 17.37
CA PRO A 119 4.20 1.29 15.94
C PRO A 119 4.43 0.07 15.03
N ASP A 120 5.48 -0.71 15.29
CA ASP A 120 5.77 -1.95 14.56
C ASP A 120 4.63 -2.97 14.64
N ALA A 121 3.96 -3.07 15.79
CA ALA A 121 2.85 -3.99 15.98
C ALA A 121 1.60 -3.53 15.24
N ARG A 122 1.32 -2.21 15.21
CA ARG A 122 0.20 -1.63 14.43
C ARG A 122 0.36 -1.94 12.96
N VAL A 123 1.55 -1.69 12.43
CA VAL A 123 1.88 -1.92 11.03
C VAL A 123 1.81 -3.40 10.68
N ALA A 124 2.49 -4.28 11.43
CA ALA A 124 2.50 -5.71 11.17
C ALA A 124 1.09 -6.33 11.26
N LEU A 125 0.29 -5.93 12.26
CA LEU A 125 -1.07 -6.43 12.41
C LEU A 125 -1.96 -5.98 11.24
N THR A 126 -1.86 -4.72 10.83
CA THR A 126 -2.71 -4.22 9.75
C THR A 126 -2.32 -4.80 8.39
N LEU A 127 -1.02 -4.91 8.08
CA LEU A 127 -0.56 -5.59 6.86
C LEU A 127 -1.03 -7.05 6.82
N ARG A 128 -1.05 -7.74 7.97
CA ARG A 128 -1.51 -9.13 8.03
C ARG A 128 -3.01 -9.25 7.80
N VAL A 129 -3.81 -8.47 8.52
CA VAL A 129 -5.26 -8.69 8.63
C VAL A 129 -6.02 -7.92 7.55
N VAL A 130 -5.59 -6.70 7.24
CA VAL A 130 -6.22 -5.84 6.21
C VAL A 130 -5.51 -5.99 4.88
N GLY A 131 -4.18 -5.99 4.89
CA GLY A 131 -3.37 -6.18 3.68
C GLY A 131 -3.31 -7.64 3.20
N GLY A 132 -3.69 -8.62 4.03
CA GLY A 132 -3.64 -10.04 3.64
C GLY A 132 -2.22 -10.61 3.40
N LEU A 133 -1.16 -9.86 3.75
CA LEU A 133 0.22 -10.31 3.56
C LEU A 133 0.53 -11.52 4.43
N THR A 134 1.41 -12.41 3.95
CA THR A 134 1.92 -13.51 4.77
C THR A 134 2.89 -13.01 5.84
N THR A 135 3.11 -13.81 6.88
CA THR A 135 4.12 -13.48 7.91
C THR A 135 5.51 -13.34 7.30
N GLU A 136 5.83 -14.17 6.30
CA GLU A 136 7.09 -14.13 5.55
C GLU A 136 7.25 -12.81 4.77
N GLU A 137 6.20 -12.38 4.06
CA GLU A 137 6.22 -11.11 3.32
C GLU A 137 6.43 -9.92 4.27
N ILE A 138 5.73 -9.92 5.40
CA ILE A 138 5.89 -8.88 6.43
C ILE A 138 7.30 -8.94 7.04
N ALA A 139 7.84 -10.14 7.31
CA ALA A 139 9.19 -10.31 7.84
C ALA A 139 10.25 -9.76 6.89
N SER A 140 10.10 -10.01 5.59
CA SER A 140 10.95 -9.44 4.55
C SER A 140 10.87 -7.91 4.53
N ALA A 141 9.66 -7.34 4.60
CA ALA A 141 9.46 -5.89 4.62
C ALA A 141 10.08 -5.21 5.87
N PHE A 142 10.06 -5.89 7.01
CA PHE A 142 10.63 -5.39 8.27
C PHE A 142 12.10 -5.73 8.49
N LEU A 143 12.71 -6.55 7.62
CA LEU A 143 14.08 -7.06 7.78
C LEU A 143 14.30 -7.78 9.13
N VAL A 144 13.29 -8.50 9.61
CA VAL A 144 13.37 -9.29 10.85
C VAL A 144 13.00 -10.74 10.57
N PRO A 145 13.44 -11.71 11.40
CA PRO A 145 13.07 -13.11 11.23
C PRO A 145 11.55 -13.32 11.26
N GLU A 146 11.05 -14.26 10.44
CA GLU A 146 9.62 -14.61 10.39
C GLU A 146 9.02 -14.94 11.77
N PRO A 147 9.69 -15.73 12.65
CA PRO A 147 9.17 -15.99 13.99
C PRO A 147 8.98 -14.72 14.83
N THR A 148 9.81 -13.69 14.62
CA THR A 148 9.69 -12.40 15.31
C THR A 148 8.41 -11.68 14.91
N VAL A 149 8.07 -11.68 13.61
CA VAL A 149 6.79 -11.11 13.13
C VAL A 149 5.60 -11.91 13.62
N ALA A 150 5.65 -13.24 13.55
CA ALA A 150 4.58 -14.10 14.05
C ALA A 150 4.26 -13.80 15.52
N GLN A 151 5.29 -13.78 16.38
CA GLN A 151 5.14 -13.45 17.79
C GLN A 151 4.66 -12.01 18.03
N ARG A 152 5.07 -11.06 17.17
CA ARG A 152 4.59 -9.67 17.24
C ARG A 152 3.10 -9.59 16.98
N ILE A 153 2.60 -10.26 15.95
CA ILE A 153 1.16 -10.30 15.60
C ILE A 153 0.35 -10.97 16.72
N VAL A 154 0.80 -12.11 17.24
CA VAL A 154 0.11 -12.81 18.34
C VAL A 154 0.04 -11.94 19.60
N ARG A 155 1.14 -11.26 19.97
CA ARG A 155 1.15 -10.34 21.12
C ARG A 155 0.24 -9.14 20.91
N ALA A 156 0.18 -8.60 19.68
CA ALA A 156 -0.71 -7.50 19.35
C ALA A 156 -2.19 -7.87 19.55
N LYS A 157 -2.61 -9.04 19.03
CA LYS A 157 -3.98 -9.56 19.22
C LYS A 157 -4.34 -9.72 20.70
N LYS A 158 -3.44 -10.32 21.48
CA LYS A 158 -3.61 -10.47 22.94
C LYS A 158 -3.71 -9.13 23.66
N ALA A 159 -2.92 -8.14 23.26
CA ALA A 159 -2.95 -6.80 23.85
C ALA A 159 -4.28 -6.07 23.56
N LEU A 160 -4.81 -6.18 22.33
CA LEU A 160 -6.11 -5.63 21.96
C LEU A 160 -7.26 -6.28 22.74
N ALA A 161 -7.25 -7.62 22.84
CA ALA A 161 -8.24 -8.36 23.62
C ALA A 161 -8.22 -7.96 25.10
N LYS A 162 -7.01 -7.86 25.70
CA LYS A 162 -6.84 -7.41 27.09
C LYS A 162 -7.30 -5.96 27.31
N ALA A 163 -7.14 -5.09 26.31
CA ALA A 163 -7.62 -3.72 26.35
C ALA A 163 -9.14 -3.59 26.15
N GLY A 164 -9.84 -4.69 25.85
CA GLY A 164 -11.27 -4.67 25.53
C GLY A 164 -11.58 -3.87 24.27
N ALA A 165 -10.62 -3.81 23.33
CA ALA A 165 -10.75 -3.03 22.11
C ALA A 165 -11.93 -3.54 21.28
N ARG A 166 -12.81 -2.63 20.90
CA ARG A 166 -13.94 -2.93 20.02
C ARG A 166 -13.48 -2.80 18.56
N PHE A 167 -13.91 -3.74 17.73
CA PHE A 167 -13.62 -3.77 16.29
C PHE A 167 -14.69 -2.98 15.55
N GLU A 168 -14.83 -1.71 15.91
CA GLU A 168 -15.79 -0.76 15.35
C GLU A 168 -15.09 0.59 15.17
N THR A 169 -15.62 1.43 14.30
CA THR A 169 -15.11 2.80 14.13
C THR A 169 -15.25 3.56 15.46
N PRO A 170 -14.15 4.06 16.06
CA PRO A 170 -14.22 4.62 17.40
C PRO A 170 -14.88 6.02 17.40
N PRO A 171 -15.32 6.52 18.57
CA PRO A 171 -15.81 7.89 18.71
C PRO A 171 -14.77 8.94 18.33
N ASP A 172 -15.22 10.16 18.04
CA ASP A 172 -14.42 11.25 17.44
C ASP A 172 -13.10 11.52 18.18
N GLU A 173 -13.13 11.60 19.51
CA GLU A 173 -11.95 11.87 20.34
C GLU A 173 -10.86 10.78 20.19
N GLN A 174 -11.28 9.52 20.15
CA GLN A 174 -10.37 8.38 19.97
C GLN A 174 -9.90 8.25 18.52
N ARG A 175 -10.71 8.71 17.54
CA ARG A 175 -10.27 8.77 16.14
C ARG A 175 -9.10 9.72 15.98
N ALA A 176 -9.17 10.91 16.57
CA ALA A 176 -8.12 11.93 16.46
C ALA A 176 -6.75 11.40 16.94
N GLU A 177 -6.71 10.68 18.07
CA GLU A 177 -5.47 10.07 18.59
C GLU A 177 -4.86 9.03 17.64
N ARG A 178 -5.71 8.26 16.95
CA ARG A 178 -5.28 7.14 16.09
C ARG A 178 -5.05 7.53 14.64
N LEU A 179 -5.59 8.66 14.20
CA LEU A 179 -5.67 9.07 12.80
C LEU A 179 -4.32 9.10 12.11
N GLY A 180 -3.28 9.65 12.75
CA GLY A 180 -1.93 9.67 12.17
C GLY A 180 -1.38 8.25 11.89
N SER A 181 -1.65 7.29 12.77
CA SER A 181 -1.28 5.88 12.54
C SER A 181 -2.11 5.24 11.43
N VAL A 182 -3.42 5.55 11.37
CA VAL A 182 -4.31 5.07 10.31
C VAL A 182 -3.84 5.56 8.94
N LEU A 183 -3.55 6.84 8.79
CA LEU A 183 -3.02 7.42 7.56
C LEU A 183 -1.70 6.73 7.13
N GLY A 184 -0.77 6.59 8.06
CA GLY A 184 0.52 5.92 7.81
C GLY A 184 0.36 4.49 7.31
N VAL A 185 -0.53 3.73 7.95
CA VAL A 185 -0.78 2.33 7.60
C VAL A 185 -1.52 2.18 6.27
N LEU A 186 -2.53 3.02 6.00
CA LEU A 186 -3.21 3.02 4.70
C LEU A 186 -2.24 3.33 3.56
N TYR A 187 -1.35 4.30 3.77
CA TYR A 187 -0.32 4.62 2.77
C TYR A 187 0.66 3.46 2.57
N LEU A 188 1.01 2.73 3.63
CA LEU A 188 1.89 1.57 3.51
C LEU A 188 1.22 0.43 2.73
N ILE A 189 -0.06 0.14 2.99
CA ILE A 189 -0.82 -0.86 2.21
C ILE A 189 -0.83 -0.47 0.73
N PHE A 190 -1.07 0.82 0.45
CA PHE A 190 -1.02 1.34 -0.91
C PHE A 190 0.35 1.16 -1.54
N ASN A 191 1.43 1.55 -0.85
CA ASN A 191 2.80 1.46 -1.38
C ASN A 191 3.22 0.01 -1.67
N GLU A 192 2.87 -0.94 -0.80
CA GLU A 192 3.12 -2.36 -1.03
C GLU A 192 2.34 -2.88 -2.25
N GLY A 193 1.15 -2.33 -2.49
CA GLY A 193 0.41 -2.56 -3.73
C GLY A 193 1.08 -1.93 -4.96
N TYR A 194 1.63 -0.73 -4.83
CA TYR A 194 2.08 0.11 -5.93
C TYR A 194 3.51 -0.17 -6.41
N SER A 195 4.36 -0.60 -5.50
CA SER A 195 5.74 -1.03 -5.73
C SER A 195 6.05 -2.17 -4.76
N ALA A 196 5.77 -3.42 -5.16
CA ALA A 196 5.95 -4.57 -4.28
C ALA A 196 7.42 -4.69 -3.84
N THR A 197 7.65 -4.79 -2.53
CA THR A 197 8.99 -4.83 -1.94
C THR A 197 9.72 -6.16 -2.22
N GLY A 198 8.97 -7.19 -2.62
CA GLY A 198 9.50 -8.48 -3.06
C GLY A 198 8.51 -9.31 -3.87
N GLY A 199 9.04 -10.34 -4.54
CA GLY A 199 8.29 -11.25 -5.41
C GLY A 199 8.49 -10.99 -6.91
N GLU A 200 7.74 -11.74 -7.73
CA GLU A 200 7.85 -11.70 -9.21
C GLU A 200 7.03 -10.57 -9.86
N HIS A 201 6.14 -9.93 -9.11
CA HIS A 201 5.24 -8.88 -9.60
C HIS A 201 5.63 -7.51 -9.05
N LEU A 202 5.68 -6.50 -9.93
CA LEU A 202 6.00 -5.11 -9.56
C LEU A 202 4.84 -4.39 -8.84
N VAL A 203 3.60 -4.82 -9.09
CA VAL A 203 2.37 -4.21 -8.58
C VAL A 203 1.42 -5.31 -8.11
N ARG A 204 0.76 -5.11 -6.97
CA ARG A 204 -0.36 -5.90 -6.44
C ARG A 204 -1.63 -5.03 -6.45
N PRO A 205 -2.38 -4.97 -7.57
CA PRO A 205 -3.48 -4.01 -7.75
C PRO A 205 -4.56 -4.09 -6.68
N ASP A 206 -4.82 -5.28 -6.13
CA ASP A 206 -5.84 -5.52 -5.11
C ASP A 206 -5.58 -4.71 -3.82
N LEU A 207 -4.32 -4.55 -3.43
CA LEU A 207 -3.93 -3.73 -2.27
C LEU A 207 -4.14 -2.24 -2.52
N CYS A 208 -3.79 -1.75 -3.72
CA CYS A 208 -4.05 -0.37 -4.12
C CYS A 208 -5.55 -0.07 -4.10
N VAL A 209 -6.37 -0.96 -4.66
CA VAL A 209 -7.83 -0.81 -4.69
C VAL A 209 -8.40 -0.79 -3.28
N THR A 210 -7.93 -1.67 -2.40
CA THR A 210 -8.36 -1.73 -1.00
C THR A 210 -8.00 -0.44 -0.25
N ALA A 211 -6.76 0.04 -0.36
CA ALA A 211 -6.33 1.28 0.28
C ALA A 211 -7.10 2.51 -0.24
N LEU A 212 -7.41 2.57 -1.55
CA LEU A 212 -8.23 3.64 -2.13
C LEU A 212 -9.68 3.61 -1.61
N ARG A 213 -10.28 2.43 -1.47
CA ARG A 213 -11.63 2.29 -0.88
C ARG A 213 -11.64 2.79 0.56
N LEU A 214 -10.72 2.29 1.39
CA LEU A 214 -10.58 2.71 2.77
C LEU A 214 -10.30 4.22 2.92
N GLY A 215 -9.47 4.79 2.04
CA GLY A 215 -9.23 6.23 2.01
C GLY A 215 -10.50 7.05 1.74
N ARG A 216 -11.39 6.58 0.86
CA ARG A 216 -12.67 7.25 0.57
C ARG A 216 -13.65 7.18 1.74
N VAL A 217 -13.73 6.03 2.42
CA VAL A 217 -14.53 5.90 3.64
C VAL A 217 -13.96 6.80 4.74
N LEU A 218 -12.63 6.80 4.94
CA LEU A 218 -11.97 7.65 5.92
C LEU A 218 -12.25 9.14 5.70
N VAL A 219 -12.15 9.62 4.45
CA VAL A 219 -12.45 11.03 4.12
C VAL A 219 -13.91 11.39 4.41
N SER A 220 -14.84 10.45 4.22
CA SER A 220 -16.25 10.66 4.56
C SER A 220 -16.48 10.75 6.07
N LEU A 221 -15.69 9.99 6.85
CA LEU A 221 -15.71 9.96 8.31
C LEU A 221 -15.02 11.17 8.96
N VAL A 222 -13.96 11.70 8.35
CA VAL A 222 -13.22 12.88 8.84
C VAL A 222 -13.14 14.00 7.78
N PRO A 223 -14.28 14.59 7.36
CA PRO A 223 -14.35 15.48 6.20
C PRO A 223 -13.64 16.82 6.36
N ARG A 224 -13.21 17.15 7.60
CA ARG A 224 -12.45 18.35 7.96
C ARG A 224 -10.95 18.08 8.18
N GLU A 225 -10.51 16.82 8.11
CA GLU A 225 -9.11 16.49 8.29
C GLU A 225 -8.32 16.69 6.98
N PRO A 226 -7.41 17.68 6.88
CA PRO A 226 -6.67 17.94 5.65
C PRO A 226 -5.88 16.74 5.16
N GLU A 227 -5.18 16.02 6.05
CA GLU A 227 -4.25 14.97 5.64
C GLU A 227 -4.94 13.68 5.20
N ALA A 228 -6.20 13.46 5.57
CA ALA A 228 -7.01 12.37 5.01
C ALA A 228 -7.31 12.62 3.53
N HIS A 229 -7.69 13.87 3.17
CA HIS A 229 -7.87 14.28 1.77
C HIS A 229 -6.54 14.26 1.02
N GLY A 230 -5.46 14.75 1.63
CA GLY A 230 -4.11 14.76 1.05
C GLY A 230 -3.60 13.36 0.73
N LEU A 231 -3.77 12.41 1.65
CA LEU A 231 -3.39 11.02 1.43
C LEU A 231 -4.22 10.35 0.34
N LEU A 232 -5.55 10.51 0.35
CA LEU A 232 -6.39 9.97 -0.71
C LEU A 232 -6.02 10.56 -2.07
N ALA A 233 -5.76 11.87 -2.13
CA ALA A 233 -5.30 12.53 -3.36
C ALA A 233 -3.99 11.95 -3.87
N LEU A 234 -3.00 11.75 -2.99
CA LEU A 234 -1.73 11.13 -3.33
C LEU A 234 -1.92 9.74 -3.94
N MET A 235 -2.71 8.88 -3.27
CA MET A 235 -2.97 7.52 -3.72
C MET A 235 -3.72 7.49 -5.06
N GLU A 236 -4.73 8.34 -5.27
CA GLU A 236 -5.48 8.43 -6.53
C GLU A 236 -4.55 8.88 -7.69
N LEU A 237 -3.71 9.89 -7.45
CA LEU A 237 -2.75 10.39 -8.45
C LEU A 237 -1.68 9.35 -8.79
N GLN A 238 -1.15 8.63 -7.81
CA GLN A 238 -0.21 7.53 -8.05
C GLN A 238 -0.90 6.38 -8.79
N ALA A 239 -2.08 5.96 -8.34
CA ALA A 239 -2.85 4.86 -8.94
C ALA A 239 -3.23 5.13 -10.40
N SER A 240 -3.43 6.39 -10.77
CA SER A 240 -3.73 6.79 -12.16
C SER A 240 -2.70 6.26 -13.17
N ARG A 241 -1.48 6.00 -12.72
CA ARG A 241 -0.35 5.60 -13.57
C ARG A 241 -0.13 4.09 -13.66
N ILE A 242 -0.85 3.28 -12.87
CA ILE A 242 -0.58 1.84 -12.74
C ILE A 242 -0.46 1.15 -14.11
N ARG A 243 -1.36 1.50 -15.05
CA ARG A 243 -1.39 0.91 -16.40
C ARG A 243 -0.19 1.30 -17.26
N ALA A 244 0.50 2.39 -16.95
CA ALA A 244 1.67 2.89 -17.70
C ALA A 244 3.01 2.52 -17.04
N ARG A 245 3.01 1.88 -15.87
CA ARG A 245 4.22 1.54 -15.11
C ARG A 245 4.94 0.30 -15.60
N THR A 246 4.27 -0.55 -16.38
CA THR A 246 4.86 -1.78 -16.90
C THR A 246 4.59 -1.92 -18.40
N THR A 247 5.57 -2.48 -19.09
CA THR A 247 5.40 -2.99 -20.45
C THR A 247 4.54 -4.27 -20.45
N PRO A 248 4.06 -4.74 -21.61
CA PRO A 248 3.30 -6.00 -21.71
C PRO A 248 4.05 -7.24 -21.18
N ASP A 249 5.38 -7.25 -21.25
CA ASP A 249 6.27 -8.28 -20.70
C ASP A 249 6.57 -8.11 -19.20
N GLY A 250 6.00 -7.07 -18.57
CA GLY A 250 6.09 -6.81 -17.12
C GLY A 250 7.36 -6.07 -16.69
N ALA A 251 8.13 -5.50 -17.63
CA ALA A 251 9.29 -4.69 -17.30
C ALA A 251 8.88 -3.30 -16.79
N PRO A 252 9.55 -2.74 -15.78
CA PRO A 252 9.26 -1.41 -15.26
C PRO A 252 9.53 -0.30 -16.29
N VAL A 253 8.62 0.67 -16.39
CA VAL A 253 8.76 1.86 -17.23
C VAL A 253 9.06 3.07 -16.33
N ARG A 254 10.18 3.76 -16.59
CA ARG A 254 10.59 4.95 -15.82
C ARG A 254 9.55 6.05 -15.95
N LEU A 255 9.36 6.84 -14.90
CA LEU A 255 8.35 7.91 -14.84
C LEU A 255 8.29 8.80 -16.08
N LEU A 256 9.45 9.21 -16.61
CA LEU A 256 9.53 10.12 -17.77
C LEU A 256 9.22 9.42 -19.10
N ASP A 257 9.39 8.11 -19.16
CA ASP A 257 9.11 7.30 -20.36
C ASP A 257 7.67 6.76 -20.38
N GLN A 258 6.88 7.04 -19.33
CA GLN A 258 5.51 6.54 -19.25
C GLN A 258 4.62 7.31 -20.23
N ASP A 259 3.90 6.56 -21.05
CA ASP A 259 2.85 7.12 -21.88
C ASP A 259 1.72 7.69 -21.01
N ARG A 260 1.68 9.04 -20.92
CA ARG A 260 0.69 9.79 -20.13
C ARG A 260 -0.72 9.72 -20.68
N SER A 261 -0.89 9.30 -21.94
CA SER A 261 -2.23 9.07 -22.51
C SER A 261 -2.93 7.86 -21.86
N ARG A 262 -2.14 6.91 -21.31
CA ARG A 262 -2.63 5.72 -20.60
C ARG A 262 -2.94 5.97 -19.13
N TRP A 263 -2.73 7.20 -18.63
CA TRP A 263 -3.02 7.53 -17.24
C TRP A 263 -4.53 7.71 -17.05
N ASP A 264 -5.07 7.16 -15.96
CA ASP A 264 -6.48 7.17 -15.68
C ASP A 264 -6.97 8.58 -15.32
N ARG A 265 -7.73 9.19 -16.25
CA ARG A 265 -8.22 10.55 -16.10
C ARG A 265 -9.22 10.71 -14.96
N LEU A 266 -10.00 9.68 -14.64
CA LEU A 266 -10.94 9.75 -13.52
C LEU A 266 -10.19 9.82 -12.19
N LEU A 267 -9.16 8.99 -12.02
CA LEU A 267 -8.32 9.02 -10.80
C LEU A 267 -7.56 10.34 -10.70
N ILE A 268 -7.07 10.89 -11.81
CA ILE A 268 -6.44 12.23 -11.83
C ILE A 268 -7.43 13.30 -11.37
N THR A 269 -8.64 13.36 -11.94
CA THR A 269 -9.65 14.35 -11.57
C THR A 269 -10.02 14.24 -10.09
N ARG A 270 -10.24 13.03 -9.57
CA ARG A 270 -10.53 12.80 -8.15
C ARG A 270 -9.37 13.22 -7.25
N GLY A 271 -8.15 12.85 -7.62
CA GLY A 271 -6.95 13.20 -6.88
C GLY A 271 -6.73 14.72 -6.81
N LEU A 272 -6.92 15.44 -7.92
CA LEU A 272 -6.81 16.89 -7.94
C LEU A 272 -7.89 17.58 -7.09
N ALA A 273 -9.13 17.08 -7.10
CA ALA A 273 -10.21 17.61 -6.26
C ALA A 273 -9.93 17.37 -4.76
N GLY A 274 -9.41 16.19 -4.41
CA GLY A 274 -8.98 15.87 -3.05
C GLY A 274 -7.83 16.76 -2.59
N LEU A 275 -6.84 17.00 -3.45
CA LEU A 275 -5.72 17.91 -3.17
C LEU A 275 -6.22 19.33 -2.88
N GLU A 276 -7.08 19.88 -3.74
CA GLU A 276 -7.64 21.22 -3.55
C GLU A 276 -8.41 21.32 -2.21
N ARG A 277 -9.13 20.25 -1.83
CA ARG A 277 -9.81 20.19 -0.54
C ARG A 277 -8.83 20.15 0.63
N ALA A 278 -7.76 19.37 0.54
CA ALA A 278 -6.72 19.30 1.56
C ALA A 278 -6.01 20.65 1.76
N GLU A 279 -5.66 21.33 0.67
CA GLU A 279 -5.03 22.67 0.69
C GLU A 279 -5.93 23.70 1.38
N ARG A 280 -7.24 23.74 1.07
CA ARG A 280 -8.20 24.64 1.74
C ARG A 280 -8.34 24.39 3.24
N LEU A 281 -8.09 23.16 3.70
CA LEU A 281 -8.19 22.77 5.11
C LEU A 281 -6.86 22.97 5.88
N GLY A 282 -5.80 23.46 5.22
CA GLY A 282 -4.50 23.77 5.84
C GLY A 282 -3.35 22.85 5.38
N GLY A 283 -3.67 21.71 4.77
CA GLY A 283 -2.70 20.75 4.25
C GLY A 283 -1.77 20.13 5.30
N GLY A 284 -0.72 19.47 4.83
CA GLY A 284 0.24 18.71 5.63
C GLY A 284 1.23 17.92 4.76
N PRO A 285 2.01 16.98 5.33
CA PRO A 285 2.99 16.19 4.59
C PRO A 285 2.44 15.37 3.41
N TYR A 286 1.29 14.70 3.55
CA TYR A 286 0.64 13.97 2.46
C TYR A 286 0.09 14.91 1.41
N THR A 287 -0.44 16.07 1.82
CA THR A 287 -0.87 17.12 0.90
C THR A 287 0.29 17.61 0.02
N ALA A 288 1.47 17.85 0.60
CA ALA A 288 2.66 18.24 -0.16
C ALA A 288 3.12 17.16 -1.14
N GLN A 289 3.12 15.89 -0.71
CA GLN A 289 3.41 14.75 -1.59
C GLN A 289 2.38 14.63 -2.74
N ALA A 290 1.09 14.83 -2.45
CA ALA A 290 0.03 14.85 -3.45
C ALA A 290 0.23 16.01 -4.44
N ALA A 291 0.65 17.18 -3.98
CA ALA A 291 0.97 18.31 -4.85
C ALA A 291 2.14 18.01 -5.79
N ILE A 292 3.18 17.28 -5.32
CA ILE A 292 4.28 16.80 -6.17
C ILE A 292 3.74 15.85 -7.24
N ALA A 293 2.95 14.85 -6.83
CA ALA A 293 2.32 13.93 -7.77
C ALA A 293 1.41 14.65 -8.79
N ALA A 294 0.72 15.71 -8.36
CA ALA A 294 -0.15 16.52 -9.20
C ALA A 294 0.61 17.29 -10.28
N CYS A 295 1.85 17.72 -10.03
CA CYS A 295 2.69 18.36 -11.04
C CYS A 295 2.92 17.43 -12.23
N HIS A 296 3.17 16.14 -11.96
CA HIS A 296 3.27 15.13 -13.01
C HIS A 296 1.91 14.84 -13.68
N ALA A 297 0.83 14.71 -12.88
CA ALA A 297 -0.49 14.38 -13.41
C ALA A 297 -1.12 15.46 -14.30
N ARG A 298 -0.76 16.74 -14.08
CA ARG A 298 -1.24 17.87 -14.88
C ARG A 298 -0.52 18.02 -16.22
N ALA A 299 0.75 17.63 -16.28
CA ALA A 299 1.57 17.82 -17.46
C ALA A 299 1.24 16.78 -18.55
N ALA A 300 1.03 17.24 -19.79
CA ALA A 300 0.61 16.39 -20.90
C ALA A 300 1.75 15.48 -21.38
N THR A 301 2.97 16.01 -21.45
CA THR A 301 4.19 15.24 -21.71
C THR A 301 5.14 15.27 -20.51
N ALA A 302 6.21 14.48 -20.56
CA ALA A 302 7.24 14.47 -19.52
C ALA A 302 7.93 15.84 -19.38
N GLU A 303 8.18 16.47 -20.51
CA GLU A 303 8.85 17.77 -20.66
C GLU A 303 8.02 18.91 -20.09
N ASP A 304 6.69 18.82 -20.15
CA ASP A 304 5.77 19.83 -19.59
C ASP A 304 5.72 19.83 -18.05
N THR A 305 6.45 18.93 -17.38
CA THR A 305 6.45 18.85 -15.91
C THR A 305 7.09 20.11 -15.32
N ASP A 306 6.35 20.80 -14.44
CA ASP A 306 6.85 21.96 -13.71
C ASP A 306 7.83 21.54 -12.60
N TRP A 307 9.09 21.30 -12.99
CA TRP A 307 10.15 20.86 -12.08
C TRP A 307 10.53 21.91 -11.04
N VAL A 308 10.45 23.20 -11.38
CA VAL A 308 10.70 24.29 -10.43
C VAL A 308 9.69 24.24 -9.28
N ARG A 309 8.42 24.00 -9.59
CA ARG A 309 7.40 23.78 -8.56
C ARG A 309 7.65 22.50 -7.76
N VAL A 310 8.09 21.41 -8.41
CA VAL A 310 8.42 20.16 -7.70
C VAL A 310 9.55 20.38 -6.69
N VAL A 311 10.61 21.13 -7.04
CA VAL A 311 11.68 21.51 -6.11
C VAL A 311 11.12 22.25 -4.90
N GLY A 312 10.38 23.35 -5.12
CA GLY A 312 9.81 24.12 -4.02
C GLY A 312 8.87 23.32 -3.11
N LEU A 313 8.14 22.35 -3.66
CA LEU A 313 7.31 21.44 -2.85
C LEU A 313 8.15 20.46 -2.01
N TYR A 314 9.27 19.97 -2.53
CA TYR A 314 10.21 19.15 -1.76
C TYR A 314 10.90 19.94 -0.66
N GLU A 315 11.27 21.20 -0.89
CA GLU A 315 11.79 22.10 0.15
C GLU A 315 10.79 22.28 1.29
N LEU A 316 9.52 22.57 0.96
CA LEU A 316 8.44 22.68 1.95
C LEU A 316 8.20 21.38 2.71
N LEU A 317 8.29 20.23 2.02
CA LEU A 317 8.14 18.92 2.64
C LEU A 317 9.31 18.61 3.58
N ALA A 318 10.55 18.93 3.19
CA ALA A 318 11.76 18.70 3.99
C ALA A 318 11.74 19.51 5.30
N LEU A 319 11.18 20.72 5.29
CA LEU A 319 11.00 21.53 6.51
C LEU A 319 10.05 20.89 7.52
N ARG A 320 9.05 20.13 7.06
CA ARG A 320 8.05 19.48 7.92
C ARG A 320 8.46 18.07 8.34
N VAL A 321 9.10 17.33 7.43
CA VAL A 321 9.51 15.94 7.62
C VAL A 321 10.94 15.78 7.11
N PRO A 322 11.94 16.09 7.94
CA PRO A 322 13.34 15.88 7.56
C PRO A 322 13.60 14.39 7.32
N SER A 323 14.05 14.04 6.11
CA SER A 323 14.34 12.65 5.74
C SER A 323 15.41 12.61 4.64
N PRO A 324 16.42 11.74 4.76
CA PRO A 324 17.40 11.51 3.68
C PRO A 324 16.75 11.09 2.35
N VAL A 325 15.62 10.38 2.40
CA VAL A 325 14.87 9.99 1.19
C VAL A 325 14.22 11.21 0.52
N ILE A 326 13.70 12.15 1.32
CA ILE A 326 13.15 13.41 0.80
C ILE A 326 14.28 14.26 0.21
N ALA A 327 15.45 14.33 0.87
CA ALA A 327 16.62 15.05 0.37
C ALA A 327 17.12 14.47 -0.96
N LEU A 328 17.17 13.14 -1.11
CA LEU A 328 17.52 12.49 -2.36
C LEU A 328 16.52 12.82 -3.49
N ASN A 329 15.23 12.73 -3.21
CA ASN A 329 14.21 13.07 -4.21
C ASN A 329 14.26 14.56 -4.61
N HIS A 330 14.54 15.44 -3.64
CA HIS A 330 14.79 16.86 -3.88
C HIS A 330 16.00 17.07 -4.80
N ALA A 331 17.12 16.41 -4.53
CA ALA A 331 18.32 16.48 -5.36
C ALA A 331 18.04 16.05 -6.82
N VAL A 332 17.27 14.98 -7.01
CA VAL A 332 16.81 14.56 -8.35
C VAL A 332 15.94 15.65 -9.00
N ALA A 333 15.01 16.25 -8.27
CA ALA A 333 14.17 17.34 -8.79
C ALA A 333 15.00 18.56 -9.20
N CYS A 334 16.01 18.95 -8.40
CA CYS A 334 16.96 20.00 -8.75
C CYS A 334 17.75 19.67 -10.02
N GLY A 335 18.17 18.41 -10.17
CA GLY A 335 18.83 17.92 -11.38
C GLY A 335 17.95 18.07 -12.63
N MET A 336 16.64 17.88 -12.49
CA MET A 336 15.67 18.04 -13.57
C MET A 336 15.33 19.51 -13.85
N ALA A 337 15.29 20.37 -12.84
CA ALA A 337 14.93 21.79 -12.97
C ALA A 337 16.11 22.66 -13.44
N PHE A 338 17.30 22.40 -12.92
CA PHE A 338 18.46 23.30 -13.02
C PHE A 338 19.69 22.65 -13.67
N GLY A 339 19.58 21.40 -14.11
CA GLY A 339 20.63 20.68 -14.82
C GLY A 339 21.25 19.55 -13.99
N PRO A 340 21.69 18.46 -14.66
CA PRO A 340 22.16 17.25 -13.98
C PRO A 340 23.39 17.46 -13.08
N GLU A 341 24.19 18.51 -13.32
CA GLU A 341 25.32 18.91 -12.48
C GLU A 341 24.85 19.30 -11.07
N VAL A 342 23.81 20.13 -10.97
CA VAL A 342 23.24 20.60 -9.69
C VAL A 342 22.67 19.43 -8.90
N GLY A 343 21.95 18.53 -9.58
CA GLY A 343 21.42 17.33 -8.96
C GLY A 343 22.54 16.41 -8.46
N LEU A 344 23.62 16.26 -9.23
CA LEU A 344 24.72 15.37 -8.88
C LEU A 344 25.49 15.87 -7.65
N GLU A 345 25.74 17.17 -7.55
CA GLU A 345 26.38 17.78 -6.38
C GLU A 345 25.59 17.48 -5.10
N LEU A 346 24.28 17.70 -5.13
CA LEU A 346 23.38 17.41 -3.99
C LEU A 346 23.29 15.90 -3.68
N VAL A 347 23.34 15.04 -4.70
CA VAL A 347 23.37 13.57 -4.48
C VAL A 347 24.71 13.14 -3.87
N ASP A 348 25.82 13.74 -4.28
CA ASP A 348 27.15 13.42 -3.76
C ASP A 348 27.28 13.77 -2.27
N GLU A 349 26.62 14.85 -1.81
CA GLU A 349 26.53 15.18 -0.37
C GLU A 349 25.86 14.07 0.46
N LEU A 350 24.95 13.30 -0.14
CA LEU A 350 24.20 12.23 0.52
C LEU A 350 24.97 10.90 0.60
N LEU A 351 26.12 10.77 -0.08
CA LEU A 351 26.90 9.52 -0.07
C LEU A 351 27.41 9.12 1.32
N GLY A 352 27.58 10.10 2.22
CA GLY A 352 27.98 9.87 3.61
C GLY A 352 26.83 9.52 4.56
N GLU A 353 25.58 9.60 4.12
CA GLU A 353 24.42 9.41 4.98
C GLU A 353 24.17 7.92 5.26
N LYS A 354 24.35 7.52 6.52
CA LYS A 354 24.26 6.10 6.94
C LYS A 354 22.89 5.52 6.65
N ALA A 355 21.82 6.31 6.75
CA ALA A 355 20.46 5.85 6.47
C ALA A 355 20.24 5.43 5.01
N LEU A 356 21.09 5.86 4.07
CA LEU A 356 20.98 5.55 2.65
C LEU A 356 22.02 4.52 2.16
N ALA A 357 22.87 3.99 3.04
CA ALA A 357 23.99 3.11 2.65
C ALA A 357 23.54 1.88 1.84
N ASP A 358 22.43 1.25 2.25
CA ASP A 358 21.84 0.09 1.60
C ASP A 358 20.65 0.44 0.68
N TYR A 359 20.39 1.74 0.47
CA TYR A 359 19.25 2.20 -0.32
C TYR A 359 19.61 2.28 -1.80
N HIS A 360 19.22 1.27 -2.57
CA HIS A 360 19.58 1.12 -3.99
C HIS A 360 19.22 2.33 -4.88
N LEU A 361 18.25 3.17 -4.47
CA LEU A 361 17.84 4.34 -5.25
C LEU A 361 18.85 5.49 -5.18
N LEU A 362 19.72 5.56 -4.17
CA LEU A 362 20.81 6.53 -4.10
C LEU A 362 21.82 6.33 -5.26
N PRO A 363 22.47 5.16 -5.40
CA PRO A 363 23.35 4.92 -6.54
C PRO A 363 22.59 4.94 -7.88
N SER A 364 21.32 4.52 -7.93
CA SER A 364 20.51 4.61 -9.15
C SER A 364 20.31 6.06 -9.63
N ALA A 365 19.96 6.98 -8.70
CA ALA A 365 19.78 8.40 -9.00
C ALA A 365 21.10 9.05 -9.45
N ARG A 366 22.19 8.75 -8.74
CA ARG A 366 23.55 9.18 -9.10
C ARG A 366 23.93 8.72 -10.51
N GLY A 367 23.70 7.44 -10.82
CA GLY A 367 23.94 6.86 -12.14
C GLY A 367 23.13 7.54 -13.25
N ASP A 368 21.86 7.90 -13.00
CA ASP A 368 21.03 8.62 -13.98
C ASP A 368 21.61 10.00 -14.32
N LEU A 369 22.03 10.76 -13.30
CA LEU A 369 22.63 12.08 -13.47
C LEU A 369 23.98 12.00 -14.19
N LEU A 370 24.84 11.04 -13.82
CA LEU A 370 26.12 10.78 -14.49
C LEU A 370 25.93 10.40 -15.96
N ALA A 371 24.93 9.56 -16.26
CA ALA A 371 24.63 9.18 -17.65
C ALA A 371 24.20 10.39 -18.49
N ARG A 372 23.39 11.30 -17.94
CA ARG A 372 22.98 12.55 -18.60
C ARG A 372 24.16 13.49 -18.88
N LEU A 373 25.18 13.46 -18.02
CA LEU A 373 26.43 14.20 -18.20
C LEU A 373 27.41 13.53 -19.17
N GLY A 374 27.06 12.36 -19.72
CA GLY A 374 27.97 11.57 -20.57
C GLY A 374 29.11 10.88 -19.82
N ARG A 375 29.09 10.87 -18.48
CA ARG A 375 30.08 10.19 -17.62
C ARG A 375 29.75 8.69 -17.51
N THR A 376 29.75 8.01 -18.66
CA THR A 376 29.19 6.66 -18.81
C THR A 376 29.89 5.60 -17.98
N GLY A 377 31.22 5.70 -17.79
CA GLY A 377 31.96 4.75 -16.96
C GLY A 377 31.55 4.79 -15.48
N GLU A 378 31.37 5.99 -14.94
CA GLU A 378 30.90 6.18 -13.57
C GLU A 378 29.43 5.83 -13.42
N ALA A 379 28.59 6.21 -14.40
CA ALA A 379 27.18 5.85 -14.42
C ALA A 379 26.98 4.33 -14.39
N ARG A 380 27.77 3.60 -15.18
CA ARG A 380 27.76 2.13 -15.20
C ARG A 380 28.05 1.54 -13.81
N ALA A 381 29.11 2.00 -13.15
CA ALA A 381 29.48 1.50 -11.83
C ALA A 381 28.37 1.73 -10.80
N GLU A 382 27.71 2.87 -10.84
CA GLU A 382 26.59 3.17 -9.96
C GLU A 382 25.34 2.31 -10.25
N PHE A 383 25.03 2.04 -11.52
CA PHE A 383 23.93 1.12 -11.84
C PHE A 383 24.23 -0.32 -11.41
N GLU A 384 25.47 -0.79 -11.55
CA GLU A 384 25.88 -2.11 -11.05
C GLU A 384 25.78 -2.18 -9.51
N ARG A 385 26.18 -1.11 -8.81
CA ARG A 385 26.02 -0.99 -7.35
C ARG A 385 24.54 -0.99 -6.95
N ALA A 386 23.70 -0.21 -7.63
CA ALA A 386 22.25 -0.20 -7.38
C ALA A 386 21.64 -1.60 -7.59
N ALA A 387 22.05 -2.30 -8.66
CA ALA A 387 21.59 -3.65 -8.96
C ALA A 387 21.97 -4.68 -7.89
N ALA A 388 23.11 -4.47 -7.19
CA ALA A 388 23.53 -5.34 -6.08
C ALA A 388 22.72 -5.12 -4.79
N LEU A 389 22.10 -3.94 -4.63
CA LEU A 389 21.37 -3.56 -3.42
C LEU A 389 19.86 -3.83 -3.49
N THR A 390 19.26 -3.88 -4.68
CA THR A 390 17.83 -4.20 -4.80
C THR A 390 17.55 -5.71 -4.62
N ARG A 391 16.41 -6.02 -4.00
CA ARG A 391 15.89 -7.38 -3.83
C ARG A 391 14.84 -7.75 -4.87
N ASN A 392 14.42 -6.80 -5.70
CA ASN A 392 13.44 -7.04 -6.75
C ASN A 392 14.16 -7.46 -8.04
N GLY A 393 13.87 -8.67 -8.53
CA GLY A 393 14.53 -9.23 -9.72
C GLY A 393 14.31 -8.42 -10.99
N ARG A 394 13.14 -7.79 -11.15
CA ARG A 394 12.82 -6.95 -12.32
C ARG A 394 13.56 -5.61 -12.27
N GLU A 395 13.63 -4.98 -11.10
CA GLU A 395 14.43 -3.76 -10.91
C GLU A 395 15.92 -4.04 -11.12
N ARG A 396 16.43 -5.15 -10.58
CA ARG A 396 17.81 -5.59 -10.79
C ARG A 396 18.13 -5.75 -12.27
N ALA A 397 17.27 -6.43 -13.03
CA ALA A 397 17.44 -6.62 -14.45
C ALA A 397 17.46 -5.28 -15.21
N GLN A 398 16.57 -4.35 -14.86
CA GLN A 398 16.56 -3.01 -15.46
C GLN A 398 17.86 -2.23 -15.17
N LEU A 399 18.34 -2.25 -13.93
CA LEU A 399 19.58 -1.55 -13.55
C LEU A 399 20.80 -2.13 -14.29
N LEU A 400 20.87 -3.46 -14.43
CA LEU A 400 21.93 -4.12 -15.21
C LEU A 400 21.84 -3.79 -16.71
N ALA A 401 20.64 -3.70 -17.29
CA ALA A 401 20.48 -3.26 -18.67
C ALA A 401 21.01 -1.83 -18.88
N ARG A 402 20.71 -0.91 -17.96
CA ARG A 402 21.24 0.46 -18.00
C ARG A 402 22.77 0.52 -17.87
N ALA A 403 23.35 -0.34 -17.04
CA ALA A 403 24.80 -0.48 -16.94
C ALA A 403 25.42 -0.91 -18.29
N GLN A 404 24.76 -1.81 -19.01
CA GLN A 404 25.20 -2.28 -20.34
C GLN A 404 25.07 -1.20 -21.42
N GLU A 405 23.99 -0.41 -21.40
CA GLU A 405 23.79 0.73 -22.32
C GLU A 405 24.92 1.76 -22.19
N CYS A 406 25.38 2.03 -20.96
CA CYS A 406 26.51 2.91 -20.71
C CYS A 406 27.84 2.37 -21.29
N GLY A 407 28.00 1.05 -21.37
CA GLY A 407 29.21 0.40 -21.88
C GLY A 407 29.26 0.24 -23.41
N SER A 408 28.13 0.36 -24.10
CA SER A 408 28.02 0.08 -25.53
C SER A 408 28.19 1.31 -26.44
N GLY A 409 28.44 2.50 -25.86
CA GLY A 409 28.61 3.75 -26.62
C GLY A 409 27.35 4.19 -27.36
N ALA A 410 26.21 3.53 -27.12
CA ALA A 410 24.92 3.94 -27.65
C ALA A 410 24.53 5.26 -27.00
N ARG A 411 24.33 6.31 -27.82
CA ARG A 411 23.71 7.56 -27.33
C ARG A 411 22.41 7.19 -26.60
N PRO A 412 22.09 7.84 -25.46
CA PRO A 412 20.79 7.68 -24.84
C PRO A 412 19.72 8.00 -25.90
N ARG A 413 18.80 7.07 -26.17
CA ARG A 413 17.64 7.34 -27.04
C ARG A 413 16.88 8.51 -26.43
N THR A 414 17.04 9.68 -27.03
CA THR A 414 16.15 10.80 -26.75
C THR A 414 14.80 10.45 -27.38
N ALA A 415 13.70 10.74 -26.69
CA ALA A 415 12.34 10.48 -27.15
C ALA A 415 11.95 11.19 -28.48
N ALA A 416 12.90 11.92 -29.10
CA ALA A 416 12.73 12.66 -30.33
C ALA A 416 13.04 11.85 -31.61
N GLU A 417 13.69 10.69 -31.54
CA GLU A 417 14.20 10.00 -32.75
C GLU A 417 13.26 8.92 -33.35
N ASP A 418 12.14 8.58 -32.70
CA ASP A 418 11.15 7.61 -33.24
C ASP A 418 9.94 8.26 -33.95
N ARG A 419 10.08 9.49 -34.46
CA ARG A 419 9.13 10.07 -35.44
C ARG A 419 9.68 9.91 -36.86
N GLY A 420 9.67 8.67 -37.34
CA GLY A 420 9.78 8.29 -38.74
C GLY A 420 8.53 7.55 -39.17
#